data_AF-A0A1J4RMH5-F1
#
_entry.id   AF-A0A1J4RMH5-F1
#
_cell.length_a   1.000
_cell.length_b   1.000
_cell.length_c   1.000
_cell.angle_alpha   90.00
_cell.angle_beta   90.00
_cell.angle_gamma   90.00
#
_symmetry.space_group_name_H-M   'P 1'
#
loop_
_entity.id
_entity.type
_entity.pdbx_description
1 polymer ?
#
loop_
_entity_poly.entity_id
_entity_poly.type
_entity_poly.pdbx_seq_one_letter_code
_entity_poly.pdbx_strand_id
1 'polypeptide(L)'
;MLSVEKAEVAHLLQMSLSKMAYDAERGTDIRLMLQVMGGVLTETAFFFEEPDETLAAMFTKISAVLGCDAYEGELPVWLDLDPVQIDTYTERGRELARMAIHDWADCEFGFVDMLVMVCHHVISSWEEEGIPRSETFRLLIEYATRCMCFEVAAQELCDVLIEKKMGRDGWTLGDCLGGLSGAAGWRLAKLNLLKKKLPKDSVPHPETADLDHLVTVMTAEATRMGVPAGSDWKFGLAANDAPVNPPIELLEGVEPYAQLFFSAVPMSDVRDQAVACAKAAGRMLAVVATGDEPEIADVIAKPLAMMAITETYHAFWLGY
;
A
#
# COMPACT_ATOMS: atom_id res chain seq x y z
N MET A 1 -0.07 32.54 15.57
CA MET A 1 -1.39 32.26 16.19
C MET A 1 -2.10 31.32 15.23
N LEU A 2 -2.42 30.08 15.63
CA LEU A 2 -3.36 29.27 14.86
C LEU A 2 -4.70 30.00 14.85
N SER A 3 -5.36 30.06 13.68
CA SER A 3 -6.76 30.48 13.63
C SER A 3 -7.64 29.45 14.36
N VAL A 4 -8.82 29.87 14.83
CA VAL A 4 -9.77 28.99 15.54
C VAL A 4 -10.12 27.77 14.69
N GLU A 5 -10.31 27.97 13.39
CA GLU A 5 -10.58 26.90 12.41
C GLU A 5 -9.45 25.87 12.35
N LYS A 6 -8.19 26.31 12.32
CA LYS A 6 -7.02 25.43 12.28
C LYS A 6 -6.87 24.58 13.55
N ALA A 7 -7.25 25.13 14.71
CA ALA A 7 -7.28 24.39 15.96
C ALA A 7 -8.42 23.35 16.01
N GLU A 8 -9.59 23.66 15.44
CA GLU A 8 -10.70 22.72 15.32
C GLU A 8 -10.34 21.54 14.42
N VAL A 9 -9.68 21.78 13.28
CA VAL A 9 -9.20 20.71 12.38
C VAL A 9 -8.21 19.79 13.10
N ALA A 10 -7.25 20.34 13.86
CA ALA A 10 -6.30 19.54 14.64
C ALA A 10 -7.02 18.65 15.67
N HIS A 11 -8.03 19.19 16.35
CA HIS A 11 -8.84 18.43 17.29
C HIS A 11 -9.65 17.32 16.61
N LEU A 12 -10.30 17.63 15.48
CA LEU A 12 -11.06 16.66 14.69
C LEU A 12 -10.17 15.54 14.15
N LEU A 13 -8.95 15.88 13.71
CA LEU A 13 -7.95 14.89 13.29
C LEU A 13 -7.63 13.94 14.44
N GLN A 14 -7.26 14.48 15.61
CA GLN A 14 -6.95 13.67 16.79
C GLN A 14 -8.13 12.79 17.22
N MET A 15 -9.35 13.34 17.26
CA MET A 15 -10.56 12.57 17.57
C MET A 15 -10.82 11.46 16.56
N SER A 16 -10.63 11.74 15.26
CA SER A 16 -10.84 10.77 14.20
C SER A 16 -9.84 9.62 14.29
N LEU A 17 -8.56 9.94 14.53
CA LEU A 17 -7.52 8.95 14.78
C LEU A 17 -7.90 8.04 15.95
N SER A 18 -8.21 8.60 17.11
CA SER A 18 -8.59 7.83 18.30
C SER A 18 -9.84 6.98 18.07
N LYS A 19 -10.84 7.50 17.36
CA LYS A 19 -12.07 6.77 17.04
C LYS A 19 -11.83 5.60 16.09
N MET A 20 -10.93 5.75 15.11
CA MET A 20 -10.58 4.68 14.17
C MET A 20 -9.84 3.52 14.85
N ALA A 21 -9.08 3.82 15.91
CA ALA A 21 -8.31 2.84 16.66
C ALA A 21 -9.02 2.28 17.89
N TYR A 22 -10.17 2.81 18.29
CA TYR A 22 -10.86 2.37 19.49
C TYR A 22 -11.80 1.19 19.24
N ASP A 23 -11.58 0.11 19.99
CA ASP A 23 -12.48 -1.02 20.13
C ASP A 23 -13.15 -0.98 21.52
N ALA A 24 -14.47 -1.13 21.57
CA ALA A 24 -15.23 -1.01 22.81
C ALA A 24 -14.91 -2.10 23.86
N GLU A 25 -14.41 -3.26 23.43
CA GLU A 25 -14.06 -4.38 24.29
C GLU A 25 -12.56 -4.42 24.62
N ARG A 26 -11.71 -3.99 23.68
CA ARG A 26 -10.24 -4.12 23.76
C ARG A 26 -9.49 -2.82 24.03
N GLY A 27 -10.17 -1.67 23.97
CA GLY A 27 -9.55 -0.36 24.10
C GLY A 27 -8.89 0.09 22.79
N THR A 28 -7.90 0.98 22.89
CA THR A 28 -7.20 1.54 21.73
C THR A 28 -6.21 0.54 21.13
N ASP A 29 -6.40 0.16 19.87
CA ASP A 29 -5.41 -0.55 19.07
C ASP A 29 -4.31 0.42 18.63
N ILE A 30 -3.21 0.41 19.38
CA ILE A 30 -2.03 1.25 19.13
C ILE A 30 -1.43 0.99 17.75
N ARG A 31 -1.46 -0.26 17.26
CA ARG A 31 -0.87 -0.58 15.94
C ARG A 31 -1.68 0.04 14.84
N LEU A 32 -3.01 -0.09 14.90
CA LEU A 32 -3.91 0.54 13.94
C LEU A 32 -3.76 2.06 13.97
N MET A 33 -3.71 2.66 15.17
CA MET A 33 -3.48 4.10 15.33
C MET A 33 -2.18 4.55 14.64
N LEU A 34 -1.07 3.84 14.87
CA LEU A 34 0.22 4.14 14.27
C LEU A 34 0.21 3.98 12.74
N GLN A 35 -0.51 3.00 12.20
CA GLN A 35 -0.67 2.84 10.75
C GLN A 35 -1.44 4.00 10.14
N VAL A 36 -2.56 4.41 10.74
CA VAL A 36 -3.34 5.57 10.27
C VAL A 36 -2.51 6.85 10.38
N MET A 37 -1.80 7.06 11.49
CA MET A 37 -0.86 8.19 11.64
C MET A 37 0.25 8.15 10.58
N GLY A 38 0.82 6.97 10.31
CA GLY A 38 1.82 6.81 9.26
C GLY A 38 1.30 7.20 7.87
N GLY A 39 0.04 6.87 7.58
CA GLY A 39 -0.66 7.34 6.38
C GLY A 39 -0.83 8.86 6.33
N VAL A 40 -1.22 9.49 7.44
CA VAL A 40 -1.34 10.95 7.53
C VAL A 40 0.00 11.63 7.24
N LEU A 41 1.08 11.17 7.86
CA LEU A 41 2.43 11.71 7.65
C LEU A 41 2.89 11.54 6.20
N THR A 42 2.64 10.35 5.61
CA THR A 42 3.04 10.04 4.24
C THR A 42 2.30 10.92 3.23
N GLU A 43 0.98 11.05 3.34
CA GLU A 43 0.21 11.94 2.47
C GLU A 43 0.64 13.39 2.64
N THR A 44 0.91 13.80 3.89
CA THR A 44 1.40 15.16 4.16
C THR A 44 2.72 15.43 3.44
N ALA A 45 3.61 14.44 3.40
CA ALA A 45 4.88 14.57 2.71
C ALA A 45 4.71 14.70 1.18
N PHE A 46 3.70 14.05 0.58
CA PHE A 46 3.40 14.17 -0.86
C PHE A 46 2.92 15.55 -1.31
N PHE A 47 2.62 16.49 -0.40
CA PHE A 47 2.34 17.88 -0.79
C PHE A 47 3.62 18.68 -1.10
N PHE A 48 4.79 18.15 -0.78
CA PHE A 48 6.07 18.79 -1.02
C PHE A 48 6.77 18.15 -2.22
N GLU A 49 7.71 18.88 -2.83
CA GLU A 49 8.43 18.44 -4.04
C GLU A 49 9.27 17.17 -3.79
N GLU A 50 9.88 17.06 -2.61
CA GLU A 50 10.73 15.94 -2.19
C GLU A 50 10.06 15.22 -1.01
N PRO A 51 9.14 14.27 -1.26
CA PRO A 51 8.32 13.65 -0.22
C PRO A 51 9.12 12.75 0.73
N ASP A 52 10.15 12.08 0.24
CA ASP A 52 11.05 11.25 1.06
C ASP A 52 11.90 12.10 2.02
N GLU A 53 12.49 13.19 1.53
CA GLU A 53 13.22 14.14 2.36
C GLU A 53 12.31 14.80 3.40
N THR A 54 11.09 15.16 2.98
CA THR A 54 10.08 15.76 3.86
C THR A 54 9.67 14.80 4.98
N LEU A 55 9.40 13.53 4.66
CA LEU A 55 9.04 12.53 5.66
C LEU A 55 10.18 12.30 6.67
N ALA A 56 11.43 12.26 6.19
CA ALA A 56 12.62 12.16 7.06
C ALA A 56 12.77 13.39 7.98
N ALA A 57 12.52 14.59 7.46
CA ALA A 57 12.51 15.82 8.25
C ALA A 57 11.40 15.81 9.32
N MET A 58 10.21 15.28 8.99
CA MET A 58 9.12 15.09 9.96
C MET A 58 9.52 14.15 11.09
N PHE A 59 10.17 13.02 10.79
CA PHE A 59 10.69 12.13 11.83
C PHE A 59 11.74 12.81 12.70
N THR A 60 12.64 13.60 12.10
CA THR A 60 13.65 14.37 12.85
C THR A 60 12.98 15.34 13.82
N LYS A 61 11.93 16.05 13.38
CA LYS A 61 11.14 16.95 14.24
C LYS A 61 10.43 16.17 15.36
N ILE A 62 9.82 15.02 15.05
CA ILE A 62 9.13 14.16 16.03
C ILE A 62 10.12 13.65 17.09
N SER A 63 11.29 13.17 16.67
CA SER A 63 12.36 12.74 17.58
C SER A 63 12.78 13.87 18.53
N ALA A 64 12.96 15.08 17.99
CA ALA A 64 13.35 16.25 18.78
C ALA A 64 12.32 16.62 19.85
N VAL A 65 11.02 16.59 19.51
CA VAL A 65 9.95 16.88 20.50
C VAL A 65 9.73 15.74 21.48
N LEU A 66 9.93 14.48 21.07
CA LEU A 66 9.86 13.31 21.96
C LEU A 66 11.07 13.24 22.91
N GLY A 67 12.19 13.88 22.56
CA GLY A 67 13.43 13.80 23.33
C GLY A 67 14.07 12.41 23.30
N CYS A 68 13.81 11.62 22.26
CA CYS A 68 14.40 10.29 22.07
C CYS A 68 14.58 9.93 20.59
N ASP A 69 15.52 9.04 20.33
CA ASP A 69 15.67 8.37 19.03
C ASP A 69 14.75 7.13 18.94
N ALA A 70 14.49 6.69 17.72
CA ALA A 70 13.79 5.44 17.46
C ALA A 70 14.65 4.23 17.88
N TYR A 71 14.00 3.16 18.36
CA TYR A 71 14.70 1.92 18.69
C TYR A 71 15.46 1.33 17.49
N GLU A 72 16.77 1.09 17.63
CA GLU A 72 17.67 0.65 16.55
C GLU A 72 17.71 -0.87 16.32
N GLY A 73 17.18 -1.67 17.26
CA GLY A 73 17.27 -3.13 17.17
C GLY A 73 16.33 -3.75 16.12
N GLU A 74 16.55 -5.04 15.85
CA GLU A 74 15.66 -5.81 14.99
C GLU A 74 14.24 -5.86 15.59
N LEU A 75 13.24 -5.73 14.71
CA LEU A 75 11.85 -5.88 15.12
C LEU A 75 11.58 -7.33 15.51
N PRO A 76 10.83 -7.58 16.59
CA PRO A 76 10.56 -8.94 17.02
C PRO A 76 9.81 -9.75 15.95
N VAL A 77 10.14 -11.03 15.80
CA VAL A 77 9.51 -11.92 14.80
C VAL A 77 7.99 -12.06 14.99
N TRP A 78 7.50 -11.90 16.23
CA TRP A 78 6.07 -11.93 16.53
C TRP A 78 5.32 -10.66 16.09
N LEU A 79 6.04 -9.58 15.79
CA LEU A 79 5.47 -8.35 15.26
C LEU A 79 5.14 -8.59 13.78
N ASP A 80 3.97 -9.18 13.53
CA ASP A 80 3.48 -9.48 12.18
C ASP A 80 3.11 -8.18 11.45
N LEU A 81 4.04 -7.66 10.65
CA LEU A 81 3.87 -6.47 9.82
C LEU A 81 3.18 -6.87 8.51
N ASP A 82 1.90 -7.21 8.58
CA ASP A 82 1.14 -7.62 7.40
C ASP A 82 0.97 -6.45 6.41
N PRO A 83 1.58 -6.50 5.22
CA PRO A 83 1.52 -5.39 4.27
C PRO A 83 0.12 -5.07 3.77
N VAL A 84 -0.78 -6.05 3.72
CA VAL A 84 -2.17 -5.82 3.29
C VAL A 84 -2.89 -4.95 4.32
N GLN A 85 -2.70 -5.25 5.61
CA GLN A 85 -3.25 -4.43 6.69
C GLN A 85 -2.60 -3.05 6.71
N ILE A 86 -1.28 -2.97 6.57
CA ILE A 86 -0.55 -1.70 6.57
C ILE A 86 -1.06 -0.81 5.43
N ASP A 87 -1.16 -1.31 4.20
CA ASP A 87 -1.74 -0.56 3.08
C ASP A 87 -3.17 -0.11 3.42
N THR A 88 -4.03 -1.03 3.86
CA THR A 88 -5.44 -0.74 4.17
C THR A 88 -5.60 0.38 5.20
N TYR A 89 -4.84 0.36 6.29
CA TYR A 89 -5.00 1.32 7.39
C TYR A 89 -4.24 2.62 7.15
N THR A 90 -3.07 2.57 6.50
CA THR A 90 -2.36 3.79 6.12
C THR A 90 -3.17 4.59 5.09
N GLU A 91 -3.89 3.94 4.18
CA GLU A 91 -4.79 4.62 3.24
C GLU A 91 -5.90 5.42 3.92
N ARG A 92 -6.48 4.92 5.02
CA ARG A 92 -7.44 5.71 5.82
C ARG A 92 -6.81 6.98 6.37
N GLY A 93 -5.54 6.88 6.77
CA GLY A 93 -4.74 8.03 7.21
C GLY A 93 -4.50 9.03 6.10
N ARG A 94 -4.17 8.55 4.90
CA ARG A 94 -3.98 9.41 3.73
C ARG A 94 -5.25 10.14 3.35
N GLU A 95 -6.40 9.46 3.31
CA GLU A 95 -7.70 10.08 3.09
C GLU A 95 -7.99 11.17 4.13
N LEU A 96 -7.72 10.89 5.40
CA LEU A 96 -7.89 11.87 6.49
C LEU A 96 -6.99 13.10 6.29
N ALA A 97 -5.74 12.92 5.87
CA ALA A 97 -4.83 14.02 5.58
C ALA A 97 -5.30 14.88 4.42
N ARG A 98 -5.77 14.28 3.31
CA ARG A 98 -6.35 15.02 2.17
C ARG A 98 -7.53 15.89 2.58
N MET A 99 -8.38 15.37 3.46
CA MET A 99 -9.51 16.13 3.99
C MET A 99 -9.06 17.28 4.90
N ALA A 100 -8.09 17.03 5.78
CA ALA A 100 -7.65 18.00 6.77
C ALA A 100 -6.77 19.12 6.18
N ILE A 101 -5.96 18.83 5.18
CA ILE A 101 -5.01 19.81 4.63
C ILE A 101 -5.69 20.87 3.76
N HIS A 102 -6.90 20.61 3.25
CA HIS A 102 -7.66 21.60 2.49
C HIS A 102 -7.79 22.93 3.27
N ASP A 103 -7.96 22.85 4.59
CA ASP A 103 -8.08 24.01 5.49
C ASP A 103 -6.72 24.61 5.90
N TRP A 104 -5.63 24.04 5.39
CA TRP A 104 -4.24 24.42 5.63
C TRP A 104 -3.46 24.67 4.34
N ALA A 105 -4.13 24.74 3.19
CA ALA A 105 -3.50 24.92 1.88
C ALA A 105 -2.71 26.23 1.72
N ASP A 106 -2.85 27.17 2.65
CA ASP A 106 -2.08 28.42 2.71
C ASP A 106 -0.84 28.31 3.63
N CYS A 107 -0.65 27.18 4.33
CA CYS A 107 0.37 27.00 5.35
C CYS A 107 0.68 25.51 5.61
N GLU A 108 1.22 24.82 4.61
CA GLU A 108 1.54 23.39 4.66
C GLU A 108 2.59 23.08 5.75
N PHE A 109 3.58 23.96 5.92
CA PHE A 109 4.57 23.84 7.00
C PHE A 109 3.94 23.91 8.39
N GLY A 110 2.90 24.73 8.56
CA GLY A 110 2.16 24.83 9.82
C GLY A 110 1.36 23.56 10.11
N PHE A 111 0.84 22.90 9.07
CA PHE A 111 0.17 21.61 9.19
C PHE A 111 1.15 20.52 9.62
N VAL A 112 2.36 20.49 9.04
CA VAL A 112 3.45 19.60 9.48
C VAL A 112 3.77 19.80 10.97
N ASP A 113 3.95 21.04 11.42
CA ASP A 113 4.25 21.32 12.82
C ASP A 113 3.11 20.90 13.75
N MET A 114 1.85 21.03 13.32
CA MET A 114 0.69 20.51 14.05
C MET A 114 0.73 18.98 14.17
N LEU A 115 1.02 18.27 13.07
CA LEU A 115 1.12 16.80 13.08
C LEU A 115 2.26 16.30 13.98
N VAL A 116 3.40 16.99 14.00
CA VAL A 116 4.51 16.70 14.92
C VAL A 116 4.03 16.76 16.36
N MET A 117 3.25 17.78 16.72
CA MET A 117 2.69 17.92 18.07
C MET A 117 1.61 16.88 18.39
N VAL A 118 0.78 16.49 17.42
CA VAL A 118 -0.17 15.38 17.59
C VAL A 118 0.57 14.07 17.86
N CYS A 119 1.63 13.77 17.10
CA CYS A 119 2.45 12.58 17.32
C CYS A 119 3.08 12.58 18.71
N HIS A 120 3.68 13.70 19.12
CA HIS A 120 4.23 13.86 20.45
C HIS A 120 3.20 13.59 21.54
N HIS A 121 2.01 14.20 21.45
CA HIS A 121 0.98 14.05 22.47
C HIS A 121 0.46 12.61 22.57
N VAL A 122 0.19 11.96 21.43
CA VAL A 122 -0.30 10.57 21.40
C VAL A 122 0.76 9.62 21.99
N ILE A 123 2.00 9.70 21.53
CA ILE A 123 3.07 8.81 21.99
C ILE A 123 3.37 9.04 23.47
N SER A 124 3.39 10.29 23.94
CA SER A 124 3.60 10.62 25.35
C SER A 124 2.50 10.05 26.24
N SER A 125 1.24 10.08 25.78
CA SER A 125 0.12 9.51 26.55
C SER A 125 0.24 8.00 26.74
N TRP A 126 0.72 7.26 25.72
CA TRP A 126 0.96 5.82 25.86
C TRP A 126 2.17 5.48 26.73
N GLU A 127 3.15 6.37 26.79
CA GLU A 127 4.26 6.20 27.72
C GLU A 127 3.81 6.32 29.18
N GLU A 128 2.87 7.21 29.49
CA GLU A 128 2.24 7.28 30.82
C GLU A 128 1.53 5.95 31.18
N GLU A 129 1.09 5.19 30.18
CA GLU A 129 0.50 3.85 30.31
C GLU A 129 1.54 2.70 30.29
N GLY A 130 2.84 3.04 30.22
CA GLY A 130 3.94 2.08 30.31
C GLY A 130 4.45 1.54 28.97
N ILE A 131 4.03 2.11 27.83
CA ILE A 131 4.50 1.71 26.50
C ILE A 131 5.72 2.54 26.11
N PRO A 132 6.89 1.93 25.78
CA PRO A 132 8.09 2.70 25.48
C PRO A 132 7.93 3.63 24.27
N ARG A 133 8.23 4.92 24.46
CA ARG A 133 8.14 5.94 23.39
C ARG A 133 9.07 5.65 22.20
N SER A 134 10.27 5.11 22.44
CA SER A 134 11.27 4.81 21.41
C SER A 134 10.86 3.64 20.51
N GLU A 135 10.19 2.63 21.07
CA GLU A 135 9.64 1.49 20.32
C GLU A 135 8.41 1.92 19.51
N THR A 136 7.52 2.70 20.12
CA THR A 136 6.36 3.29 19.44
C THR A 136 6.80 4.15 18.25
N PHE A 137 7.81 5.00 18.44
CA PHE A 137 8.33 5.86 17.39
C PHE A 137 8.99 5.05 16.27
N ARG A 138 9.72 3.97 16.59
CA ARG A 138 10.24 3.03 15.61
C ARG A 138 9.14 2.43 14.72
N LEU A 139 8.02 2.02 15.32
CA LEU A 139 6.88 1.47 14.58
C LEU A 139 6.21 2.52 13.68
N LEU A 140 6.08 3.77 14.15
CA LEU A 140 5.55 4.87 13.32
C LEU A 140 6.38 5.06 12.05
N ILE A 141 7.72 5.10 12.19
CA ILE A 141 8.65 5.22 11.06
C ILE A 141 8.46 4.06 10.09
N GLU A 142 8.36 2.83 10.59
CA GLU A 142 8.18 1.62 9.77
C GLU A 142 6.88 1.62 8.96
N TYR A 143 5.76 2.02 9.56
CA TYR A 143 4.47 2.09 8.85
C TYR A 143 4.45 3.22 7.82
N ALA A 144 4.94 4.41 8.17
CA ALA A 144 5.00 5.54 7.26
C ALA A 144 5.96 5.27 6.08
N THR A 145 7.14 4.68 6.34
CA THR A 145 8.09 4.33 5.28
C THR A 145 7.53 3.28 4.32
N ARG A 146 6.86 2.24 4.84
CA ARG A 146 6.19 1.24 3.97
C ARG A 146 5.06 1.87 3.16
N CYS A 147 4.25 2.74 3.77
CA CYS A 147 3.20 3.47 3.08
C CYS A 147 3.77 4.29 1.91
N MET A 148 4.82 5.08 2.16
CA MET A 148 5.54 5.84 1.12
C MET A 148 6.00 4.92 -0.02
N CYS A 149 6.61 3.78 0.32
CA CYS A 149 7.10 2.86 -0.70
C CYS A 149 5.96 2.22 -1.51
N PHE A 150 4.81 1.90 -0.90
CA PHE A 150 3.64 1.40 -1.65
C PHE A 150 3.11 2.44 -2.63
N GLU A 151 3.06 3.71 -2.25
CA GLU A 151 2.60 4.79 -3.12
C GLU A 151 3.55 5.08 -4.27
N VAL A 152 4.84 5.22 -3.97
CA VAL A 152 5.87 5.44 -4.99
C VAL A 152 5.89 4.24 -5.94
N ALA A 153 5.82 3.00 -5.43
CA ALA A 153 5.76 1.82 -6.28
C ALA A 153 4.53 1.80 -7.19
N ALA A 154 3.35 2.14 -6.66
CA ALA A 154 2.11 2.17 -7.43
C ALA A 154 2.19 3.17 -8.60
N GLN A 155 2.85 4.32 -8.40
CA GLN A 155 3.06 5.31 -9.45
C GLN A 155 4.16 4.91 -10.43
N GLU A 156 5.38 4.70 -9.94
CA GLU A 156 6.57 4.49 -10.77
C GLU A 156 6.47 3.22 -11.64
N LEU A 157 5.84 2.16 -11.11
CA LEU A 157 5.61 0.95 -11.90
C LEU A 157 4.57 1.16 -13.00
N CYS A 158 3.57 2.03 -12.80
CA CYS A 158 2.65 2.39 -13.88
C CYS A 158 3.37 3.24 -14.94
N ASP A 159 4.07 4.28 -14.50
CA ASP A 159 4.73 5.25 -15.36
C ASP A 159 5.80 4.58 -16.24
N VAL A 160 6.64 3.71 -15.65
CA VAL A 160 7.68 3.01 -16.42
C VAL A 160 7.09 2.11 -17.49
N LEU A 161 5.94 1.46 -17.24
CA LEU A 161 5.30 0.61 -18.25
C LEU A 161 4.64 1.44 -19.35
N ILE A 162 3.99 2.54 -19.00
CA ILE A 162 3.43 3.47 -20.00
C ILE A 162 4.55 4.03 -20.88
N GLU A 163 5.64 4.53 -20.27
CA GLU A 163 6.73 5.14 -21.03
C GLU A 163 7.54 4.13 -21.85
N LYS A 164 7.92 3.00 -21.26
CA LYS A 164 8.87 2.07 -21.87
C LYS A 164 8.14 0.99 -22.67
N LYS A 165 7.08 0.39 -22.13
CA LYS A 165 6.39 -0.71 -22.80
C LYS A 165 5.39 -0.23 -23.82
N MET A 166 4.50 0.69 -23.49
CA MET A 166 3.59 1.22 -24.51
C MET A 166 4.33 2.12 -25.49
N GLY A 167 5.15 3.05 -24.98
CA GLY A 167 5.85 4.03 -25.81
C GLY A 167 6.89 3.45 -26.77
N ARG A 168 7.44 2.24 -26.52
CA ARG A 168 8.51 1.64 -27.34
C ARG A 168 8.25 0.23 -27.82
N ASP A 169 7.60 -0.60 -27.01
CA ASP A 169 7.40 -2.03 -27.29
C ASP A 169 6.00 -2.34 -27.84
N GLY A 170 5.15 -1.32 -28.04
CA GLY A 170 3.83 -1.45 -28.65
C GLY A 170 2.76 -2.09 -27.76
N TRP A 171 2.98 -2.13 -26.45
CA TRP A 171 1.99 -2.62 -25.50
C TRP A 171 0.76 -1.70 -25.44
N THR A 172 -0.39 -2.30 -25.14
CA THR A 172 -1.63 -1.61 -24.78
C THR A 172 -1.68 -1.33 -23.28
N LEU A 173 -2.62 -0.49 -22.81
CA LEU A 173 -2.85 -0.34 -21.38
C LEU A 173 -3.32 -1.66 -20.74
N GLY A 174 -4.08 -2.47 -21.49
CA GLY A 174 -4.47 -3.82 -21.09
C GLY A 174 -3.29 -4.76 -20.84
N ASP A 175 -2.23 -4.66 -21.67
CA ASP A 175 -1.00 -5.43 -21.48
C ASP A 175 -0.24 -4.99 -20.23
N CYS A 176 -0.18 -3.67 -19.97
CA CYS A 176 0.42 -3.15 -18.74
C CYS A 176 -0.35 -3.62 -17.50
N LEU A 177 -1.68 -3.62 -17.55
CA LEU A 177 -2.54 -4.16 -16.48
C LEU A 177 -2.25 -5.66 -16.26
N GLY A 178 -2.30 -6.46 -17.32
CA GLY A 178 -2.03 -7.90 -17.25
C GLY A 178 -0.64 -8.22 -16.70
N GLY A 179 0.38 -7.46 -17.11
CA GLY A 179 1.75 -7.60 -16.62
C GLY A 179 1.89 -7.28 -15.14
N LEU A 180 1.34 -6.17 -14.65
CA LEU A 180 1.39 -5.79 -13.23
C LEU A 180 0.60 -6.77 -12.35
N SER A 181 -0.59 -7.17 -12.78
CA SER A 181 -1.39 -8.18 -12.08
C SER A 181 -0.68 -9.53 -12.01
N GLY A 182 -0.05 -9.96 -13.12
CA GLY A 182 0.77 -11.17 -13.15
C GLY A 182 1.98 -11.07 -12.21
N ALA A 183 2.68 -9.94 -12.21
CA ALA A 183 3.83 -9.67 -11.34
C ALA A 183 3.48 -9.74 -9.84
N ALA A 184 2.27 -9.33 -9.46
CA ALA A 184 1.75 -9.47 -8.11
C ALA A 184 1.53 -10.95 -7.73
N GLY A 185 0.85 -11.71 -8.59
CA GLY A 185 0.60 -13.14 -8.40
C GLY A 185 1.89 -13.97 -8.34
N TRP A 186 2.85 -13.65 -9.20
CA TRP A 186 4.18 -14.27 -9.24
C TRP A 186 4.95 -14.10 -7.93
N ARG A 187 5.00 -12.87 -7.40
CA ARG A 187 5.67 -12.57 -6.12
C ARG A 187 5.01 -13.31 -4.96
N LEU A 188 3.69 -13.33 -4.90
CA LEU A 188 2.97 -14.08 -3.87
C LEU A 188 3.27 -15.59 -3.94
N ALA A 189 3.35 -16.16 -5.15
CA ALA A 189 3.72 -17.56 -5.34
C ALA A 189 5.15 -17.84 -4.86
N LYS A 190 6.11 -16.96 -5.22
CA LYS A 190 7.52 -17.05 -4.82
C LYS A 190 7.72 -16.90 -3.31
N LEU A 191 6.95 -16.03 -2.64
CA LEU A 191 6.97 -15.87 -1.19
C LEU A 191 6.76 -17.21 -0.48
N ASN A 192 5.80 -17.99 -0.95
CA ASN A 192 5.47 -19.28 -0.38
C ASN A 192 6.58 -20.33 -0.60
N LEU A 193 7.34 -20.31 -1.70
CA LEU A 193 8.54 -21.15 -1.83
C LEU A 193 9.61 -20.77 -0.81
N LEU A 194 9.88 -19.46 -0.67
CA LEU A 194 10.91 -18.94 0.23
C LEU A 194 10.56 -19.21 1.70
N LYS A 195 9.30 -19.05 2.10
CA LYS A 195 8.82 -19.31 3.46
C LYS A 195 8.69 -20.80 3.77
N LYS A 196 8.19 -21.61 2.84
CA LYS A 196 7.82 -23.00 3.18
C LYS A 196 8.97 -24.00 3.04
N LYS A 197 10.02 -23.77 2.22
CA LYS A 197 11.07 -24.79 1.95
C LYS A 197 10.50 -26.21 1.69
N LEU A 198 9.24 -26.30 1.26
CA LEU A 198 8.54 -27.57 1.11
C LEU A 198 8.81 -28.10 -0.30
N PRO A 199 9.05 -29.41 -0.45
CA PRO A 199 8.98 -30.08 -1.75
C PRO A 199 7.65 -29.71 -2.42
N LYS A 200 7.69 -29.28 -3.67
CA LYS A 200 6.52 -28.82 -4.46
C LYS A 200 5.32 -29.77 -4.35
N ASP A 201 5.59 -31.07 -4.29
CA ASP A 201 4.59 -32.14 -4.23
C ASP A 201 3.93 -32.33 -2.85
N SER A 202 4.44 -31.65 -1.82
CA SER A 202 3.98 -31.74 -0.43
C SER A 202 3.12 -30.55 0.00
N VAL A 203 2.93 -29.56 -0.88
CA VAL A 203 2.17 -28.34 -0.60
C VAL A 203 0.72 -28.58 -1.04
N PRO A 204 -0.27 -28.62 -0.12
CA PRO A 204 -1.68 -28.59 -0.49
C PRO A 204 -1.93 -27.37 -1.37
N HIS A 205 -2.90 -27.45 -2.29
CA HIS A 205 -3.30 -26.30 -3.12
C HIS A 205 -3.40 -25.05 -2.22
N PRO A 206 -2.73 -23.94 -2.58
CA PRO A 206 -2.53 -22.86 -1.63
C PRO A 206 -3.87 -22.33 -1.13
N GLU A 207 -3.94 -21.99 0.16
CA GLU A 207 -5.11 -21.35 0.74
C GLU A 207 -5.42 -20.08 -0.07
N THR A 208 -6.67 -19.96 -0.55
CA THR A 208 -7.13 -18.86 -1.40
C THR A 208 -7.08 -17.50 -0.69
N ALA A 209 -6.94 -17.50 0.64
CA ALA A 209 -6.99 -16.31 1.47
C ALA A 209 -5.91 -15.28 1.15
N ASP A 210 -4.65 -15.70 0.92
CA ASP A 210 -3.57 -14.76 0.58
C ASP A 210 -3.77 -14.11 -0.80
N LEU A 211 -4.29 -14.88 -1.75
CA LEU A 211 -4.64 -14.36 -3.07
C LEU A 211 -5.83 -13.39 -2.97
N ASP A 212 -6.85 -13.73 -2.17
CA ASP A 212 -8.01 -12.88 -1.94
C ASP A 212 -7.63 -11.55 -1.25
N HIS A 213 -6.67 -11.57 -0.34
CA HIS A 213 -6.10 -10.36 0.27
C HIS A 213 -5.40 -9.48 -0.77
N LEU A 214 -4.61 -10.08 -1.66
CA LEU A 214 -3.91 -9.35 -2.71
C LEU A 214 -4.86 -8.72 -3.72
N VAL A 215 -5.92 -9.46 -4.09
CA VAL A 215 -7.02 -8.96 -4.89
C VAL A 215 -7.70 -7.80 -4.20
N THR A 216 -7.94 -7.88 -2.89
CA THR A 216 -8.56 -6.80 -2.10
C THR A 216 -7.76 -5.50 -2.17
N VAL A 217 -6.42 -5.56 -2.15
CA VAL A 217 -5.57 -4.37 -2.33
C VAL A 217 -5.79 -3.75 -3.72
N MET A 218 -5.74 -4.57 -4.77
CA MET A 218 -5.94 -4.14 -6.15
C MET A 218 -7.34 -3.51 -6.34
N THR A 219 -8.38 -4.15 -5.83
CA THR A 219 -9.76 -3.66 -5.96
C THR A 219 -9.99 -2.38 -5.17
N ALA A 220 -9.44 -2.27 -3.96
CA ALA A 220 -9.54 -1.07 -3.14
C ALA A 220 -8.87 0.12 -3.83
N GLU A 221 -7.66 -0.06 -4.37
CA GLU A 221 -6.95 1.00 -5.10
C GLU A 221 -7.71 1.45 -6.35
N ALA A 222 -8.15 0.50 -7.18
CA ALA A 222 -8.94 0.80 -8.37
C ALA A 222 -10.24 1.55 -8.04
N THR A 223 -10.94 1.11 -6.99
CA THR A 223 -12.21 1.73 -6.57
C THR A 223 -11.99 3.14 -6.05
N ARG A 224 -10.93 3.40 -5.28
CA ARG A 224 -10.55 4.76 -4.85
C ARG A 224 -10.33 5.70 -6.03
N MET A 225 -9.82 5.17 -7.14
CA MET A 225 -9.56 5.92 -8.37
C MET A 225 -10.76 6.00 -9.33
N GLY A 226 -11.96 5.56 -8.90
CA GLY A 226 -13.21 5.75 -9.63
C GLY A 226 -13.73 4.53 -10.41
N VAL A 227 -13.06 3.39 -10.32
CA VAL A 227 -13.59 2.14 -10.89
C VAL A 227 -14.82 1.69 -10.10
N PRO A 228 -15.96 1.34 -10.74
CA PRO A 228 -17.16 0.91 -10.02
C PRO A 228 -16.89 -0.32 -9.13
N ALA A 229 -17.31 -0.28 -7.86
CA ALA A 229 -17.01 -1.35 -6.91
C ALA A 229 -17.59 -2.72 -7.29
N GLY A 230 -18.74 -2.79 -7.98
CA GLY A 230 -19.38 -4.04 -8.41
C GLY A 230 -19.68 -5.03 -7.28
N SER A 231 -20.38 -6.14 -7.58
CA SER A 231 -20.73 -7.15 -6.57
C SER A 231 -19.77 -8.36 -6.54
N ASP A 232 -19.07 -8.64 -7.64
CA ASP A 232 -18.06 -9.72 -7.69
C ASP A 232 -17.05 -9.47 -8.82
N TRP A 233 -15.78 -9.27 -8.47
CA TRP A 233 -14.69 -9.06 -9.43
C TRP A 233 -14.23 -10.36 -10.10
N LYS A 234 -14.63 -11.52 -9.55
CA LYS A 234 -14.40 -12.84 -10.14
C LYS A 234 -15.43 -13.16 -11.24
N PHE A 235 -16.48 -12.35 -11.39
CA PHE A 235 -17.48 -12.52 -12.43
C PHE A 235 -16.86 -12.27 -13.81
N GLY A 236 -16.89 -13.28 -14.70
CA GLY A 236 -16.32 -13.21 -16.05
C GLY A 236 -14.99 -13.95 -16.23
N LEU A 237 -14.45 -14.57 -15.17
CA LEU A 237 -13.35 -15.52 -15.31
C LEU A 237 -13.80 -16.76 -16.11
N ALA A 238 -12.88 -17.33 -16.89
CA ALA A 238 -13.12 -18.58 -17.57
C ALA A 238 -13.53 -19.67 -16.58
N ALA A 239 -14.44 -20.55 -16.99
CA ALA A 239 -14.84 -21.67 -16.15
C ALA A 239 -13.62 -22.57 -15.83
N ASN A 240 -13.66 -23.26 -14.70
CA ASN A 240 -12.57 -24.09 -14.18
C ASN A 240 -12.17 -25.27 -15.09
N ASP A 241 -12.79 -25.41 -16.27
CA ASP A 241 -12.49 -26.39 -17.32
C ASP A 241 -11.47 -25.87 -18.36
N ALA A 242 -11.10 -24.59 -18.32
CA ALA A 242 -10.00 -24.05 -19.13
C ALA A 242 -8.62 -24.38 -18.50
N PRO A 243 -7.60 -24.72 -19.32
CA PRO A 243 -6.24 -24.83 -18.83
C PRO A 243 -5.72 -23.48 -18.36
N VAL A 244 -4.87 -23.48 -17.33
CA VAL A 244 -4.22 -22.27 -16.81
C VAL A 244 -3.34 -21.65 -17.91
N ASN A 245 -3.48 -20.35 -18.17
CA ASN A 245 -2.83 -19.63 -19.25
C ASN A 245 -2.21 -18.30 -18.75
N PRO A 246 -1.18 -18.37 -17.89
CA PRO A 246 -0.58 -17.18 -17.30
C PRO A 246 0.01 -16.26 -18.39
N PRO A 247 -0.03 -14.92 -18.21
CA PRO A 247 0.54 -13.97 -19.16
C PRO A 247 2.07 -13.91 -19.05
N ILE A 248 2.78 -14.99 -19.38
CA ILE A 248 4.23 -15.14 -19.19
C ILE A 248 5.01 -14.04 -19.91
N GLU A 249 4.68 -13.76 -21.18
CA GLU A 249 5.39 -12.74 -21.97
C GLU A 249 5.27 -11.34 -21.35
N LEU A 250 4.10 -11.02 -20.78
CA LEU A 250 3.88 -9.75 -20.07
C LEU A 250 4.64 -9.74 -18.74
N LEU A 251 4.62 -10.84 -17.99
CA LEU A 251 5.38 -10.96 -16.75
C LEU A 251 6.88 -10.77 -17.00
N GLU A 252 7.45 -11.47 -17.99
CA GLU A 252 8.85 -11.33 -18.39
C GLU A 252 9.19 -9.89 -18.84
N GLY A 253 8.22 -9.19 -19.44
CA GLY A 253 8.36 -7.79 -19.80
C GLY A 253 8.38 -6.83 -18.61
N VAL A 254 7.62 -7.11 -17.55
CA VAL A 254 7.52 -6.25 -16.34
C VAL A 254 8.65 -6.51 -15.35
N GLU A 255 9.05 -7.77 -15.16
CA GLU A 255 9.94 -8.16 -14.07
C GLU A 255 11.29 -7.41 -14.00
N PRO A 256 12.00 -7.14 -15.12
CA PRO A 256 13.25 -6.38 -15.06
C PRO A 256 13.09 -4.99 -14.45
N TYR A 257 11.98 -4.31 -14.74
CA TYR A 257 11.69 -2.99 -14.20
C TYR A 257 11.30 -3.06 -12.73
N ALA A 258 10.43 -4.01 -12.37
CA ALA A 258 10.00 -4.20 -11.00
C ALA A 258 11.19 -4.58 -10.09
N GLN A 259 12.07 -5.48 -10.54
CA GLN A 259 13.27 -5.85 -9.78
C GLN A 259 14.24 -4.68 -9.61
N LEU A 260 14.46 -3.90 -10.68
CA LEU A 260 15.31 -2.71 -10.59
C LEU A 260 14.73 -1.70 -9.59
N PHE A 261 13.44 -1.40 -9.68
CA PHE A 261 12.75 -0.51 -8.76
C PHE A 261 12.86 -0.99 -7.31
N PHE A 262 12.48 -2.25 -7.03
CA PHE A 262 12.53 -2.79 -5.66
C PHE A 262 13.96 -2.96 -5.11
N SER A 263 14.98 -2.96 -5.96
CA SER A 263 16.38 -2.91 -5.51
C SER A 263 16.83 -1.52 -5.08
N ALA A 264 16.11 -0.47 -5.48
CA ALA A 264 16.42 0.92 -5.19
C ALA A 264 15.62 1.49 -4.00
N VAL A 265 14.47 0.90 -3.66
CA VAL A 265 13.63 1.31 -2.53
C VAL A 265 13.77 0.34 -1.33
N PRO A 266 13.48 0.77 -0.09
CA PRO A 266 13.57 -0.10 1.09
C PRO A 266 12.40 -1.11 1.17
N MET A 267 12.23 -1.93 0.14
CA MET A 267 11.17 -2.95 0.01
C MET A 267 11.75 -4.30 -0.40
N SER A 268 12.53 -4.92 0.48
CA SER A 268 13.17 -6.21 0.23
C SER A 268 12.25 -7.41 0.44
N ASP A 269 11.16 -7.27 1.21
CA ASP A 269 10.22 -8.36 1.47
C ASP A 269 9.34 -8.62 0.24
N VAL A 270 9.30 -9.89 -0.20
CA VAL A 270 8.55 -10.30 -1.40
C VAL A 270 7.03 -10.12 -1.23
N ARG A 271 6.51 -10.20 0.00
CA ARG A 271 5.11 -9.92 0.32
C ARG A 271 4.79 -8.44 0.15
N ASP A 272 5.68 -7.56 0.61
CA ASP A 272 5.54 -6.11 0.39
C ASP A 272 5.54 -5.80 -1.11
N GLN A 273 6.48 -6.40 -1.86
CA GLN A 273 6.54 -6.24 -3.31
C GLN A 273 5.28 -6.78 -4.03
N ALA A 274 4.69 -7.88 -3.55
CA ALA A 274 3.44 -8.40 -4.10
C ALA A 274 2.31 -7.37 -3.93
N VAL A 275 2.15 -6.83 -2.71
CA VAL A 275 1.16 -5.79 -2.39
C VAL A 275 1.41 -4.54 -3.23
N ALA A 276 2.65 -4.10 -3.38
CA ALA A 276 3.02 -2.97 -4.23
C ALA A 276 2.63 -3.19 -5.71
N CYS A 277 2.90 -4.36 -6.28
CA CYS A 277 2.49 -4.70 -7.64
C CYS A 277 0.96 -4.78 -7.79
N ALA A 278 0.25 -5.33 -6.80
CA ALA A 278 -1.21 -5.40 -6.81
C ALA A 278 -1.84 -4.00 -6.76
N LYS A 279 -1.26 -3.12 -5.94
CA LYS A 279 -1.65 -1.73 -5.87
C LYS A 279 -1.38 -0.99 -7.19
N ALA A 280 -0.19 -1.15 -7.78
CA ALA A 280 0.11 -0.63 -9.11
C ALA A 280 -0.89 -1.15 -10.17
N ALA A 281 -1.24 -2.43 -10.13
CA ALA A 281 -2.26 -3.00 -11.01
C ALA A 281 -3.64 -2.36 -10.80
N GLY A 282 -4.03 -2.07 -9.56
CA GLY A 282 -5.27 -1.35 -9.26
C GLY A 282 -5.29 0.07 -9.83
N ARG A 283 -4.18 0.78 -9.74
CA ARG A 283 -4.00 2.11 -10.34
C ARG A 283 -4.04 2.04 -11.88
N MET A 284 -3.33 1.10 -12.48
CA MET A 284 -3.37 0.86 -13.93
C MET A 284 -4.78 0.49 -14.41
N LEU A 285 -5.52 -0.32 -13.64
CA LEU A 285 -6.91 -0.68 -13.96
C LEU A 285 -7.79 0.57 -14.03
N ALA A 286 -7.61 1.51 -13.10
CA ALA A 286 -8.33 2.78 -13.16
C ALA A 286 -7.96 3.59 -14.41
N VAL A 287 -6.68 3.66 -14.77
CA VAL A 287 -6.23 4.33 -16.01
C VAL A 287 -6.88 3.71 -17.25
N VAL A 288 -7.00 2.38 -17.28
CA VAL A 288 -7.60 1.63 -18.40
C VAL A 288 -9.12 1.83 -18.50
N ALA A 289 -9.81 1.82 -17.35
CA ALA A 289 -11.24 1.56 -17.28
C ALA A 289 -12.12 2.71 -16.78
N THR A 290 -11.53 3.86 -16.45
CA THR A 290 -12.26 5.06 -16.02
C THR A 290 -12.22 6.15 -17.09
N GLY A 291 -13.06 7.18 -16.94
CA GLY A 291 -13.22 8.27 -17.90
C GLY A 291 -14.45 8.12 -18.78
N ASP A 292 -14.70 9.15 -19.60
CA ASP A 292 -15.88 9.20 -20.49
C ASP A 292 -15.80 8.17 -21.64
N GLU A 293 -14.57 7.90 -22.12
CA GLU A 293 -14.26 6.93 -23.17
C GLU A 293 -13.11 6.02 -22.71
N PRO A 294 -13.39 5.00 -21.87
CA PRO A 294 -12.36 4.09 -21.39
C PRO A 294 -11.81 3.20 -22.52
N GLU A 295 -10.51 2.88 -22.49
CA GLU A 295 -9.87 1.98 -23.47
C GLU A 295 -10.46 0.57 -23.39
N ILE A 296 -10.68 0.09 -22.17
CA ILE A 296 -11.35 -1.19 -21.89
C ILE A 296 -12.42 -0.95 -20.84
N ALA A 297 -13.65 -1.38 -21.11
CA ALA A 297 -14.73 -1.30 -20.13
C ALA A 297 -14.37 -2.02 -18.83
N ASP A 298 -14.78 -1.46 -17.69
CA ASP A 298 -14.45 -1.99 -16.36
C ASP A 298 -14.91 -3.45 -16.18
N VAL A 299 -16.05 -3.83 -16.77
CA VAL A 299 -16.56 -5.21 -16.80
C VAL A 299 -15.67 -6.21 -17.55
N ILE A 300 -14.69 -5.74 -18.32
CA ILE A 300 -13.68 -6.57 -19.02
C ILE A 300 -12.32 -6.43 -18.34
N ALA A 301 -11.91 -5.21 -17.98
CA ALA A 301 -10.62 -4.95 -17.35
C ALA A 301 -10.47 -5.66 -15.98
N LYS A 302 -11.55 -5.73 -15.19
CA LYS A 302 -11.55 -6.44 -13.90
C LYS A 302 -11.27 -7.95 -14.07
N PRO A 303 -12.01 -8.72 -14.89
CA PRO A 303 -11.67 -10.10 -15.20
C PRO A 303 -10.26 -10.29 -15.76
N LEU A 304 -9.77 -9.38 -16.61
CA LEU A 304 -8.44 -9.46 -17.20
C LEU A 304 -7.35 -9.43 -16.10
N ALA A 305 -7.44 -8.47 -15.18
CA ALA A 305 -6.53 -8.34 -14.05
C ALA A 305 -6.62 -9.56 -13.10
N MET A 306 -7.85 -10.00 -12.83
CA MET A 306 -8.14 -11.15 -11.96
C MET A 306 -7.62 -12.47 -12.53
N MET A 307 -7.74 -12.67 -13.84
CA MET A 307 -7.18 -13.82 -14.54
C MET A 307 -5.66 -13.78 -14.46
N ALA A 308 -5.03 -12.64 -14.79
CA ALA A 308 -3.57 -12.51 -14.76
C ALA A 308 -2.97 -12.84 -13.38
N ILE A 309 -3.54 -12.33 -12.28
CA ILE A 309 -3.04 -12.60 -10.92
C ILE A 309 -3.26 -14.07 -10.52
N THR A 310 -4.44 -14.62 -10.80
CA THR A 310 -4.84 -15.97 -10.38
C THR A 310 -4.10 -17.03 -11.18
N GLU A 311 -4.03 -16.87 -12.50
CA GLU A 311 -3.40 -17.84 -13.38
C GLU A 311 -1.88 -17.84 -13.22
N THR A 312 -1.24 -16.67 -13.04
CA THR A 312 0.20 -16.63 -12.74
C THR A 312 0.50 -17.33 -11.42
N TYR A 313 -0.32 -17.09 -10.40
CA TYR A 313 -0.20 -17.76 -9.11
C TYR A 313 -0.34 -19.29 -9.24
N HIS A 314 -1.39 -19.76 -9.92
CA HIS A 314 -1.64 -21.19 -10.11
C HIS A 314 -0.60 -21.88 -11.00
N ALA A 315 -0.21 -21.26 -12.12
CA ALA A 315 0.73 -21.83 -13.08
C ALA A 315 2.08 -22.16 -12.44
N PHE A 316 2.57 -21.27 -11.57
CA PHE A 316 3.78 -21.49 -10.79
C PHE A 316 3.73 -22.77 -9.95
N TRP A 317 2.60 -23.03 -9.28
CA TRP A 317 2.39 -24.24 -8.49
C TRP A 317 2.20 -25.49 -9.35
N LEU A 318 1.66 -25.34 -10.55
CA LEU A 318 1.53 -26.45 -11.51
C LEU A 318 2.85 -26.77 -12.23
N GLY A 319 3.84 -25.86 -12.23
CA GLY A 319 5.16 -26.10 -12.81
C GLY A 319 5.29 -25.78 -14.28
N TYR A 320 4.53 -24.79 -14.72
CA TYR A 320 4.78 -24.06 -15.95
C TYR A 320 5.92 -23.05 -15.77
#